data_AF-A0A7S1RFR4-F1
#
_entry.id   AF-A0A7S1RFR4-F1
#
_cell.length_a   1.000
_cell.length_b   1.000
_cell.length_c   1.000
_cell.angle_alpha   90.00
_cell.angle_beta   90.00
_cell.angle_gamma   90.00
#
_symmetry.space_group_name_H-M   'P 1'
#
loop_
_entity.id
_entity.type
_entity.pdbx_description
1 polymer ?
#
loop_
_entity_poly.entity_id
_entity_poly.type
_entity_poly.pdbx_seq_one_letter_code
_entity_poly.pdbx_strand_id
1 'polypeptide(L)'
;QVLSVMLQRASQRKISDPKLNTPNFLLYTGLDAAPPPLPTPSPTPAPTPAPGSCAVESILKRTEDYASENSWTIRETNSNREVCAGSSYDTNSKDYQEPCCLGAGIQYTLKCIDSYGDGWHGGYLQIGSTKYCETGSWRELEAPFTLGGSSPPSTTPTPSTTSMPTPSPTPAPTPSPTPAPTPSPTPMPTPAPTPASTPAPGPQSCAVRTILKRTANWASENSWSVRETASSKEVCTGSSYDGNDKDYSEPCCLSEGVQYTLKCMDSYGDGWHGGYVKISSTKYCETGSWGQQEHTFTLAPPPPTAAPTPVPAPAPTPAPTPAPTPMPTPAPPTPSPTPMPTPSPTPAPTPAPTPAPTPVPTPA
;
A
#
# COMPACT_ATOMS: atom_id res chain seq x y z
N GLN A 1 45.49 45.98 -20.57
CA GLN A 1 45.26 46.07 -22.04
C GLN A 1 44.53 44.86 -22.61
N VAL A 2 44.89 43.62 -22.23
CA VAL A 2 44.24 42.39 -22.74
C VAL A 2 42.73 42.33 -22.43
N LEU A 3 42.33 42.68 -21.19
CA LEU A 3 40.92 42.64 -20.77
C LEU A 3 40.03 43.61 -21.58
N SER A 4 40.54 44.80 -21.88
CA SER A 4 39.80 45.81 -22.65
C SER A 4 39.58 45.39 -24.11
N VAL A 5 40.56 44.71 -24.72
CA VAL A 5 40.44 44.19 -26.09
C VAL A 5 39.44 43.02 -26.16
N MET A 6 39.33 42.22 -25.09
CA MET A 6 38.35 41.12 -25.03
C MET A 6 36.91 41.61 -24.90
N LEU A 7 36.67 42.66 -24.10
CA LEU A 7 35.36 43.29 -23.96
C LEU A 7 34.86 43.92 -25.26
N GLN A 8 35.76 44.48 -26.08
CA GLN A 8 35.40 45.16 -27.33
C GLN A 8 35.07 44.20 -28.48
N ARG A 9 35.49 42.93 -28.39
CA ARG A 9 35.26 41.90 -29.43
C ARG A 9 34.21 40.86 -29.05
N ALA A 10 33.70 40.88 -27.81
CA ALA A 10 32.69 39.94 -27.35
C ALA A 10 31.30 40.29 -27.92
N SER A 11 30.69 39.35 -28.66
CA SER A 11 29.34 39.50 -29.18
C SER A 11 28.31 39.34 -28.05
N GLN A 12 27.43 40.31 -27.86
CA GLN A 12 26.31 40.14 -26.92
C GLN A 12 25.32 39.08 -27.43
N ARG A 13 25.16 38.01 -26.66
CA ARG A 13 24.11 36.97 -26.79
C ARG A 13 24.09 36.15 -28.10
N LYS A 14 25.26 35.74 -28.63
CA LYS A 14 25.32 34.65 -29.61
C LYS A 14 26.49 33.71 -29.33
N ILE A 15 26.18 32.42 -29.23
CA ILE A 15 27.18 31.35 -29.34
C ILE A 15 27.22 30.98 -30.82
N SER A 16 28.30 31.35 -31.52
CA SER A 16 28.57 30.79 -32.85
C SER A 16 29.51 29.59 -32.68
N ASP A 17 28.95 28.40 -32.84
CA ASP A 17 29.58 27.09 -33.09
C ASP A 17 30.76 26.67 -32.18
N PRO A 18 30.51 25.89 -31.11
CA PRO A 18 31.57 25.26 -30.35
C PRO A 18 32.01 23.98 -31.06
N LYS A 19 33.06 24.04 -31.88
CA LYS A 19 33.81 22.84 -32.27
C LYS A 19 34.45 22.22 -31.02
N LEU A 20 34.29 20.90 -30.86
CA LEU A 20 34.94 20.13 -29.80
C LEU A 20 36.47 20.34 -29.85
N ASN A 21 37.09 20.62 -28.70
CA ASN A 21 38.53 20.82 -28.45
C ASN A 21 39.16 22.21 -28.71
N THR A 22 38.49 23.32 -28.39
CA THR A 22 39.19 24.60 -28.17
C THR A 22 39.02 25.15 -26.74
N PRO A 23 40.09 25.66 -26.09
CA PRO A 23 40.04 26.14 -24.71
C PRO A 23 39.55 27.59 -24.67
N ASN A 24 38.23 27.79 -24.71
CA ASN A 24 37.62 29.10 -24.41
C ASN A 24 36.62 28.93 -23.25
N PHE A 25 37.15 28.76 -22.04
CA PHE A 25 36.39 29.00 -20.82
C PHE A 25 36.75 30.40 -20.33
N LEU A 26 35.81 31.34 -20.41
CA LEU A 26 35.66 32.44 -19.45
C LEU A 26 34.32 33.14 -19.74
N LEU A 27 33.29 32.76 -18.97
CA LEU A 27 32.08 33.54 -18.79
C LEU A 27 32.33 34.50 -17.64
N TYR A 28 32.29 35.82 -17.90
CA TYR A 28 32.17 36.85 -16.88
C TYR A 28 30.73 37.38 -16.92
N THR A 29 29.91 37.00 -15.94
CA THR A 29 28.59 37.61 -15.73
C THR A 29 28.70 38.58 -14.56
N GLY A 30 28.64 39.88 -14.87
CA GLY A 30 28.64 40.95 -13.88
C GLY A 30 27.42 40.86 -12.96
N LEU A 31 27.65 41.14 -11.68
CA LEU A 31 26.65 41.41 -10.67
C LEU A 31 25.94 42.74 -11.01
N ASP A 32 24.64 42.68 -11.29
CA ASP A 32 23.62 43.69 -10.94
C ASP A 32 22.35 43.46 -11.75
N ALA A 33 21.45 42.61 -11.24
CA ALA A 33 20.02 42.70 -11.46
C ALA A 33 19.31 41.82 -10.43
N ALA A 34 18.56 42.44 -9.52
CA ALA A 34 17.71 41.72 -8.57
C ALA A 34 16.68 40.86 -9.31
N PRO A 35 16.44 39.60 -8.88
CA PRO A 35 15.45 38.74 -9.52
C PRO A 35 14.01 39.20 -9.20
N PRO A 36 13.05 39.00 -10.13
CA PRO A 36 11.64 39.32 -9.89
C PRO A 36 11.03 38.43 -8.79
N PRO A 37 9.97 38.88 -8.09
CA PRO A 37 9.36 38.11 -7.02
C PRO A 37 8.74 36.81 -7.57
N LEU A 38 9.06 35.70 -6.90
CA LEU A 38 8.62 34.35 -7.24
C LEU A 38 7.10 34.21 -7.02
N PRO A 39 6.37 33.48 -7.89
CA PRO A 39 4.96 33.16 -7.64
C PRO A 39 4.81 32.42 -6.31
N THR A 40 3.82 32.84 -5.51
CA THR A 40 3.50 32.22 -4.22
C THR A 40 3.11 30.76 -4.45
N PRO A 41 3.78 29.78 -3.80
CA PRO A 41 3.40 28.39 -3.95
C PRO A 41 1.98 28.17 -3.41
N SER A 42 1.17 27.45 -4.18
CA SER A 42 -0.09 26.85 -3.71
C SER A 42 0.20 26.05 -2.42
N PRO A 43 -0.70 25.98 -1.43
CA PRO A 43 -0.45 25.27 -0.17
C PRO A 43 0.04 23.85 -0.47
N THR A 44 1.31 23.62 -0.17
CA THR A 44 1.94 22.31 -0.27
C THR A 44 1.11 21.34 0.58
N PRO A 45 0.60 20.23 0.03
CA PRO A 45 0.08 19.15 0.85
C PRO A 45 1.12 18.85 1.93
N ALA A 46 0.70 18.76 3.19
CA ALA A 46 1.59 18.47 4.30
C ALA A 46 2.54 17.32 3.90
N PRO A 47 3.84 17.42 4.23
CA PRO A 47 4.83 16.46 3.77
C PRO A 47 4.35 15.05 4.12
N THR A 48 4.15 14.22 3.09
CA THR A 48 3.97 12.78 3.28
C THR A 48 5.17 12.29 4.10
N PRO A 49 4.96 11.75 5.30
CA PRO A 49 6.05 11.29 6.14
C PRO A 49 6.91 10.28 5.38
N ALA A 50 8.23 10.41 5.48
CA ALA A 50 9.17 9.47 4.88
C ALA A 50 8.88 8.03 5.36
N PRO A 51 9.06 7.01 4.50
CA PRO A 51 8.81 5.62 4.87
C PRO A 51 9.82 5.21 5.95
N GLY A 52 9.36 5.09 7.19
CA GLY A 52 10.19 4.64 8.31
C GLY A 52 9.84 5.19 9.69
N SER A 53 9.03 6.25 9.82
CA SER A 53 8.57 6.71 11.14
C SER A 53 7.20 6.13 11.48
N CYS A 54 7.13 5.36 12.55
CA CYS A 54 5.86 4.93 13.14
C CYS A 54 5.09 6.18 13.61
N ALA A 55 3.85 6.35 13.16
CA ALA A 55 2.95 7.35 13.70
C ALA A 55 2.34 6.91 15.03
N VAL A 56 2.22 5.59 15.23
CA VAL A 56 1.89 4.94 16.49
C VAL A 56 2.96 3.87 16.73
N GLU A 57 3.57 3.88 17.92
CA GLU A 57 4.66 2.94 18.31
C GLU A 57 4.21 1.88 19.32
N SER A 58 3.18 2.20 20.10
CA SER A 58 2.50 1.25 20.98
C SER A 58 0.99 1.50 20.95
N ILE A 59 0.24 0.42 21.13
CA ILE A 59 -1.21 0.47 21.28
C ILE A 59 -1.57 -0.03 22.68
N LEU A 60 -2.61 0.54 23.26
CA LEU A 60 -3.07 0.15 24.58
C LEU A 60 -4.18 -0.88 24.41
N LYS A 61 -4.00 -2.07 24.97
CA LYS A 61 -5.05 -3.06 25.12
C LYS A 61 -5.57 -3.03 26.56
N ARG A 62 -6.82 -2.59 26.73
CA ARG A 62 -7.56 -2.74 27.98
C ARG A 62 -8.30 -4.07 27.93
N THR A 63 -8.07 -4.91 28.92
CA THR A 63 -8.87 -6.11 29.19
C THR A 63 -9.89 -5.81 30.27
N GLU A 64 -11.01 -6.53 30.25
CA GLU A 64 -11.96 -6.59 31.35
C GLU A 64 -12.21 -8.06 31.69
N ASP A 65 -13.40 -8.42 32.14
CA ASP A 65 -13.75 -9.82 32.39
C ASP A 65 -13.53 -10.67 31.13
N TYR A 66 -13.05 -11.90 31.37
CA TYR A 66 -12.75 -12.90 30.33
C TYR A 66 -11.61 -12.48 29.38
N ALA A 67 -10.54 -11.90 29.94
CA ALA A 67 -9.40 -11.44 29.16
C ALA A 67 -8.83 -12.50 28.18
N SER A 68 -8.84 -13.79 28.57
CA SER A 68 -8.26 -14.90 27.79
C SER A 68 -8.93 -15.16 26.47
N GLU A 69 -10.13 -14.63 26.28
CA GLU A 69 -10.94 -14.81 25.07
C GLU A 69 -10.56 -13.79 23.99
N ASN A 70 -9.93 -12.69 24.42
CA ASN A 70 -9.56 -11.57 23.59
C ASN A 70 -8.34 -11.89 22.73
N SER A 71 -8.45 -11.67 21.43
CA SER A 71 -7.30 -11.61 20.52
C SER A 71 -7.58 -10.64 19.39
N TRP A 72 -6.53 -10.15 18.71
CA TRP A 72 -6.70 -9.16 17.66
C TRP A 72 -5.54 -9.16 16.68
N THR A 73 -5.79 -8.65 15.48
CA THR A 73 -4.79 -8.46 14.42
C THR A 73 -5.01 -7.13 13.73
N ILE A 74 -3.94 -6.45 13.33
CA ILE A 74 -3.97 -5.27 12.47
C ILE A 74 -3.25 -5.62 11.17
N ARG A 75 -3.91 -5.36 10.05
CA ARG A 75 -3.38 -5.61 8.71
C ARG A 75 -3.41 -4.35 7.87
N GLU A 76 -2.45 -4.20 6.97
CA GLU A 76 -2.54 -3.20 5.90
C GLU A 76 -3.66 -3.61 4.93
N THR A 77 -4.63 -2.72 4.70
CA THR A 77 -5.84 -3.08 3.93
C THR A 77 -5.52 -3.43 2.47
N ASN A 78 -4.57 -2.75 1.84
CA ASN A 78 -4.25 -2.94 0.42
C ASN A 78 -3.40 -4.19 0.15
N SER A 79 -2.49 -4.52 1.07
CA SER A 79 -1.54 -5.63 0.91
C SER A 79 -1.98 -6.89 1.68
N ASN A 80 -3.00 -6.77 2.55
CA ASN A 80 -3.42 -7.78 3.53
C ASN A 80 -2.25 -8.29 4.40
N ARG A 81 -1.19 -7.49 4.52
CA ARG A 81 -0.01 -7.81 5.32
C ARG A 81 -0.33 -7.58 6.78
N GLU A 82 -0.13 -8.60 7.62
CA GLU A 82 -0.25 -8.45 9.06
C GLU A 82 0.92 -7.63 9.61
N VAL A 83 0.58 -6.62 10.43
CA VAL A 83 1.53 -5.65 10.98
C VAL A 83 1.73 -5.89 12.47
N CYS A 84 0.63 -6.13 13.18
CA CYS A 84 0.62 -6.35 14.62
C CYS A 84 -0.47 -7.36 14.97
N ALA A 85 -0.27 -8.11 16.03
CA ALA A 85 -1.27 -8.99 16.59
C ALA A 85 -1.05 -9.12 18.11
N GLY A 86 -2.11 -9.44 18.83
CA GLY A 86 -2.05 -9.69 20.26
C GLY A 86 -3.07 -10.74 20.68
N SER A 87 -2.68 -11.58 21.64
CA SER A 87 -3.49 -12.69 22.15
C SER A 87 -2.99 -13.08 23.55
N SER A 88 -3.62 -14.10 24.14
CA SER A 88 -3.14 -14.75 25.37
C SER A 88 -3.16 -13.86 26.62
N TYR A 89 -4.17 -13.00 26.73
CA TYR A 89 -4.35 -12.14 27.90
C TYR A 89 -4.96 -12.91 29.06
N ASP A 90 -4.23 -13.13 30.12
CA ASP A 90 -4.62 -13.99 31.24
C ASP A 90 -5.13 -13.24 32.48
N THR A 91 -5.07 -11.90 32.45
CA THR A 91 -5.45 -11.06 33.59
C THR A 91 -6.60 -10.11 33.21
N ASN A 92 -7.69 -10.12 33.98
CA ASN A 92 -8.82 -9.21 33.80
C ASN A 92 -8.49 -7.78 34.28
N SER A 93 -9.22 -6.79 33.74
CA SER A 93 -9.15 -5.37 34.14
C SER A 93 -7.74 -4.77 34.10
N LYS A 94 -6.90 -5.27 33.18
CA LYS A 94 -5.49 -4.88 33.04
C LYS A 94 -5.22 -4.16 31.71
N ASP A 95 -4.29 -3.22 31.80
CA ASP A 95 -3.76 -2.47 30.67
C ASP A 95 -2.46 -3.11 30.19
N TYR A 96 -2.42 -3.46 28.90
CA TYR A 96 -1.26 -3.99 28.22
C TYR A 96 -0.77 -2.96 27.19
N GLN A 97 0.52 -2.68 27.20
CA GLN A 97 1.18 -1.88 26.16
C GLN A 97 1.73 -2.82 25.11
N GLU A 98 1.09 -2.82 23.95
CA GLU A 98 1.43 -3.69 22.84
C GLU A 98 2.31 -2.93 21.85
N PRO A 99 3.57 -3.36 21.64
CA PRO A 99 4.45 -2.70 20.70
C PRO A 99 3.94 -2.91 19.27
N CYS A 100 3.56 -1.82 18.61
CA CYS A 100 2.95 -1.89 17.28
C CYS A 100 3.31 -0.63 16.49
N CYS A 101 4.07 -0.80 15.41
CA CYS A 101 4.49 0.30 14.54
C CYS A 101 3.50 0.46 13.38
N LEU A 102 2.73 1.54 13.39
CA LEU A 102 1.79 1.88 12.32
C LEU A 102 2.17 3.22 11.70
N GLY A 103 2.32 3.28 10.38
CA GLY A 103 2.67 4.48 9.63
C GLY A 103 1.47 5.43 9.43
N ALA A 104 1.73 6.73 9.39
CA ALA A 104 0.71 7.72 9.03
C ALA A 104 0.37 7.65 7.53
N GLY A 105 -0.90 7.91 7.20
CA GLY A 105 -1.39 7.88 5.81
C GLY A 105 -1.58 6.49 5.22
N ILE A 106 -1.33 5.42 5.98
CA ILE A 106 -1.61 4.04 5.57
C ILE A 106 -2.99 3.62 6.07
N GLN A 107 -3.75 2.95 5.21
CA GLN A 107 -5.04 2.35 5.58
C GLN A 107 -4.81 0.97 6.20
N TYR A 108 -5.36 0.80 7.40
CA TYR A 108 -5.29 -0.44 8.16
C TYR A 108 -6.69 -1.00 8.41
N THR A 109 -6.75 -2.31 8.61
CA THR A 109 -7.92 -3.02 9.11
C THR A 109 -7.55 -3.66 10.43
N LEU A 110 -8.20 -3.21 11.51
CA LEU A 110 -8.19 -3.91 12.79
C LEU A 110 -9.23 -5.01 12.75
N LYS A 111 -8.86 -6.22 13.18
CA LYS A 111 -9.78 -7.32 13.46
C LYS A 111 -9.67 -7.66 14.94
N CYS A 112 -10.76 -7.48 15.66
CA CYS A 112 -10.91 -7.93 17.03
C CYS A 112 -11.61 -9.28 17.05
N ILE A 113 -11.14 -10.16 17.90
CA ILE A 113 -11.59 -11.54 18.01
C ILE A 113 -11.91 -11.81 19.47
N ASP A 114 -13.05 -12.43 19.69
CA ASP A 114 -13.52 -12.89 20.97
C ASP A 114 -13.98 -14.33 20.81
N SER A 115 -13.49 -15.23 21.67
CA SER A 115 -13.66 -16.67 21.43
C SER A 115 -15.10 -17.16 21.69
N TYR A 116 -15.88 -16.45 22.51
CA TYR A 116 -17.25 -16.82 22.89
C TYR A 116 -18.33 -16.00 22.20
N GLY A 117 -17.99 -14.85 21.63
CA GLY A 117 -18.81 -14.05 20.75
C GLY A 117 -19.72 -13.05 21.43
N ASP A 118 -19.54 -12.83 22.73
CA ASP A 118 -20.20 -11.81 23.53
C ASP A 118 -19.41 -10.49 23.62
N GLY A 119 -18.21 -10.46 23.06
CA GLY A 119 -17.37 -9.28 22.92
C GLY A 119 -16.47 -9.07 24.14
N TRP A 120 -15.79 -7.93 24.22
CA TRP A 120 -14.71 -7.72 25.21
C TRP A 120 -15.18 -7.16 26.56
N HIS A 121 -16.47 -7.17 26.87
CA HIS A 121 -17.05 -6.73 28.14
C HIS A 121 -16.60 -5.33 28.61
N GLY A 122 -16.46 -4.38 27.68
CA GLY A 122 -15.96 -3.02 27.97
C GLY A 122 -14.44 -2.87 27.87
N GLY A 123 -13.71 -3.96 27.65
CA GLY A 123 -12.33 -3.94 27.19
C GLY A 123 -12.24 -3.37 25.77
N TYR A 124 -11.11 -2.76 25.44
CA TYR A 124 -10.93 -2.06 24.16
C TYR A 124 -9.48 -2.08 23.70
N LEU A 125 -9.30 -1.79 22.42
CA LEU A 125 -8.00 -1.41 21.85
C LEU A 125 -7.99 0.09 21.63
N GLN A 126 -6.96 0.76 22.12
CA GLN A 126 -6.76 2.17 21.85
C GLN A 126 -5.53 2.37 20.96
N ILE A 127 -5.78 2.94 19.79
CA ILE A 127 -4.78 3.24 18.77
C ILE A 127 -4.73 4.76 18.62
N GLY A 128 -3.65 5.38 19.09
CA GLY A 128 -3.57 6.83 19.25
C GLY A 128 -4.63 7.33 20.26
N SER A 129 -5.55 8.17 19.80
CA SER A 129 -6.64 8.74 20.62
C SER A 129 -7.97 7.99 20.48
N THR A 130 -8.07 7.00 19.59
CA THR A 130 -9.34 6.34 19.27
C THR A 130 -9.40 4.96 19.91
N LYS A 131 -10.54 4.66 20.55
CA LYS A 131 -10.85 3.33 21.06
C LYS A 131 -11.64 2.53 20.05
N TYR A 132 -11.34 1.25 19.98
CA TYR A 132 -11.94 0.25 19.12
C TYR A 132 -12.38 -0.94 19.95
N CYS A 133 -13.42 -1.63 19.47
CA CYS A 133 -13.88 -2.89 20.05
C CYS A 133 -14.37 -2.77 21.51
N GLU A 134 -14.75 -1.56 21.92
CA GLU A 134 -15.19 -1.23 23.29
C GLU A 134 -16.59 -1.76 23.60
N THR A 135 -17.45 -1.92 22.59
CA THR A 135 -18.85 -2.30 22.77
C THR A 135 -19.32 -3.31 21.74
N GLY A 136 -20.44 -3.96 22.05
CA GLY A 136 -21.11 -4.94 21.19
C GLY A 136 -20.77 -6.39 21.55
N SER A 137 -21.54 -7.30 20.95
CA SER A 137 -21.37 -8.74 21.06
C SER A 137 -21.08 -9.31 19.69
N TRP A 138 -19.87 -9.83 19.53
CA TRP A 138 -19.33 -10.30 18.26
C TRP A 138 -18.20 -11.29 18.56
N ARG A 139 -18.07 -12.32 17.73
CA ARG A 139 -16.91 -13.23 17.74
C ARG A 139 -15.74 -12.66 16.96
N GLU A 140 -16.06 -11.94 15.88
CA GLU A 140 -15.09 -11.20 15.08
C GLU A 140 -15.69 -9.85 14.70
N LEU A 141 -14.92 -8.78 14.85
CA LEU A 141 -15.28 -7.43 14.44
C LEU A 141 -14.13 -6.80 13.67
N GLU A 142 -14.40 -6.37 12.45
CA GLU A 142 -13.44 -5.63 11.63
C GLU A 142 -13.75 -4.13 11.64
N ALA A 143 -12.70 -3.33 11.82
CA ALA A 143 -12.76 -1.87 11.84
C ALA A 143 -11.61 -1.30 10.98
N PRO A 144 -11.91 -0.75 9.79
CA PRO A 144 -10.91 -0.05 9.00
C PRO A 144 -10.60 1.33 9.61
N PHE A 145 -9.34 1.75 9.57
CA PHE A 145 -8.90 3.07 10.03
C PHE A 145 -7.67 3.57 9.28
N THR A 146 -7.42 4.88 9.35
CA THR A 146 -6.25 5.53 8.76
C THR A 146 -5.63 6.47 9.80
N LEU A 147 -4.32 6.41 9.99
CA LEU A 147 -3.63 7.26 10.95
C LEU A 147 -3.27 8.63 10.35
N GLY A 148 -3.51 9.70 11.11
CA GLY A 148 -3.17 11.08 10.69
C GLY A 148 -4.23 11.80 9.85
N GLY A 149 -5.41 11.20 9.66
CA GLY A 149 -6.56 11.89 9.06
C GLY A 149 -7.36 12.66 10.12
N SER A 150 -7.53 13.96 9.93
CA SER A 150 -8.40 14.83 10.73
C SER A 150 -9.90 14.57 10.43
N SER A 151 -10.38 13.35 10.61
CA SER A 151 -11.82 13.09 10.66
C SER A 151 -12.16 11.89 11.53
N PRO A 152 -13.16 12.01 12.43
CA PRO A 152 -13.58 10.91 13.27
C PRO A 152 -14.21 9.80 12.42
N PRO A 153 -13.99 8.51 12.72
CA PRO A 153 -14.77 7.42 12.14
C PRO A 153 -16.22 7.55 12.62
N SER A 154 -17.14 7.78 11.70
CA SER A 154 -18.58 7.76 11.96
C SER A 154 -19.04 6.29 12.06
N THR A 155 -19.57 5.92 13.21
CA THR A 155 -20.03 4.57 13.59
C THR A 155 -21.44 4.23 13.09
N THR A 156 -21.74 4.39 11.79
CA THR A 156 -23.05 3.98 11.26
C THR A 156 -22.91 2.92 10.16
N PRO A 157 -23.31 1.65 10.41
CA PRO A 157 -23.43 0.66 9.34
C PRO A 157 -24.62 1.06 8.46
N THR A 158 -24.34 1.44 7.21
CA THR A 158 -25.39 1.69 6.22
C THR A 158 -25.69 0.38 5.48
N PRO A 159 -26.92 -0.15 5.52
CA PRO A 159 -27.29 -1.35 4.78
C PRO A 159 -27.37 -1.03 3.28
N SER A 160 -26.79 -1.94 2.47
CA SER A 160 -26.91 -1.96 1.03
C SER A 160 -28.37 -2.10 0.59
N THR A 161 -28.88 -1.12 -0.16
CA THR A 161 -30.10 -1.28 -0.95
C THR A 161 -29.83 -0.93 -2.41
N THR A 162 -29.82 -1.99 -3.21
CA THR A 162 -29.82 -2.02 -4.67
C THR A 162 -31.04 -1.26 -5.21
N SER A 163 -30.82 -0.27 -6.08
CA SER A 163 -31.89 0.27 -6.93
C SER A 163 -31.43 0.40 -8.39
N MET A 164 -32.17 -0.35 -9.21
CA MET A 164 -32.33 -0.44 -10.66
C MET A 164 -31.91 0.78 -11.53
N PRO A 165 -31.43 0.57 -12.78
CA PRO A 165 -30.89 1.63 -13.62
C PRO A 165 -31.96 2.51 -14.29
N THR A 166 -31.70 3.82 -14.30
CA THR A 166 -32.47 4.86 -15.02
C THR A 166 -31.95 4.98 -16.47
N PRO A 167 -32.82 5.23 -17.48
CA PRO A 167 -32.46 5.07 -18.88
C PRO A 167 -31.51 6.15 -19.45
N SER A 168 -30.84 5.73 -20.52
CA SER A 168 -29.82 6.38 -21.34
C SER A 168 -30.15 7.80 -21.83
N PRO A 169 -29.20 8.77 -21.77
CA PRO A 169 -29.32 10.03 -22.47
C PRO A 169 -28.85 9.92 -23.93
N THR A 170 -29.60 10.64 -24.77
CA THR A 170 -29.45 10.97 -26.19
C THR A 170 -28.01 11.12 -26.71
N PRO A 171 -27.68 10.67 -27.95
CA PRO A 171 -26.35 10.87 -28.54
C PRO A 171 -26.05 12.35 -28.82
N ALA A 172 -24.91 12.83 -28.34
CA ALA A 172 -24.33 14.12 -28.71
C ALA A 172 -23.70 14.06 -30.11
N PRO A 173 -23.64 15.19 -30.86
CA PRO A 173 -23.12 15.21 -32.22
C PRO A 173 -21.61 14.92 -32.28
N THR A 174 -21.23 14.25 -33.37
CA THR A 174 -19.89 13.78 -33.71
C THR A 174 -18.85 14.92 -33.74
N PRO A 175 -17.74 14.85 -32.99
CA PRO A 175 -16.65 15.81 -33.14
C PRO A 175 -15.87 15.57 -34.44
N SER A 176 -15.52 16.68 -35.09
CA SER A 176 -14.64 16.79 -36.27
C SER A 176 -13.29 16.08 -36.07
N PRO A 177 -12.68 15.50 -37.13
CA PRO A 177 -11.45 14.72 -37.00
C PRO A 177 -10.29 15.55 -36.42
N THR A 178 -9.73 15.04 -35.32
CA THR A 178 -8.49 15.53 -34.69
C THR A 178 -7.29 15.26 -35.59
N PRO A 179 -6.42 16.25 -35.86
CA PRO A 179 -5.19 16.05 -36.64
C PRO A 179 -4.25 15.01 -36.00
N ALA A 180 -3.50 14.31 -36.83
CA ALA A 180 -2.55 13.28 -36.42
C ALA A 180 -1.49 13.82 -35.43
N PRO A 181 -1.11 13.04 -34.40
CA PRO A 181 -0.15 13.48 -33.41
C PRO A 181 1.25 13.61 -34.02
N THR A 182 1.88 14.77 -33.78
CA THR A 182 3.29 15.02 -34.06
C THR A 182 4.16 14.06 -33.22
N PRO A 183 5.19 13.41 -33.79
CA PRO A 183 6.05 12.52 -33.02
C PRO A 183 6.76 13.26 -31.89
N SER A 184 6.66 12.70 -30.68
CA SER A 184 7.33 13.19 -29.48
C SER A 184 8.85 13.11 -29.64
N PRO A 185 9.62 14.13 -29.20
CA PRO A 185 11.08 14.08 -29.26
C PRO A 185 11.63 12.94 -28.39
N THR A 186 12.64 12.26 -28.92
CA THR A 186 13.36 11.17 -28.26
C THR A 186 14.01 11.66 -26.96
N PRO A 187 13.79 11.01 -25.81
CA PRO A 187 14.44 11.39 -24.56
C PRO A 187 15.96 11.21 -24.66
N MET A 188 16.69 12.21 -24.19
CA MET A 188 18.14 12.22 -24.09
C MET A 188 18.63 11.10 -23.15
N PRO A 189 19.74 10.41 -23.45
CA PRO A 189 20.25 9.33 -22.59
C PRO A 189 20.53 9.86 -21.17
N THR A 190 19.94 9.17 -20.19
CA THR A 190 20.13 9.43 -18.77
C THR A 190 21.58 9.12 -18.38
N PRO A 191 22.29 10.01 -17.66
CA PRO A 191 23.64 9.74 -17.17
C PRO A 191 23.67 8.49 -16.29
N ALA A 192 24.77 7.74 -16.37
CA ALA A 192 25.01 6.57 -15.53
C ALA A 192 24.93 6.95 -14.03
N PRO A 193 24.37 6.09 -13.17
CA PRO A 193 24.20 6.40 -11.76
C PRO A 193 25.57 6.55 -11.08
N THR A 194 25.77 7.71 -10.44
CA THR A 194 26.86 7.95 -9.51
C THR A 194 26.81 6.88 -8.40
N PRO A 195 27.95 6.26 -8.01
CA PRO A 195 27.99 5.30 -6.91
C PRO A 195 27.33 5.87 -5.66
N ALA A 196 26.38 5.15 -5.09
CA ALA A 196 25.65 5.56 -3.89
C ALA A 196 26.64 5.78 -2.74
N SER A 197 26.64 6.98 -2.16
CA SER A 197 27.29 7.25 -0.89
C SER A 197 26.69 6.34 0.18
N THR A 198 27.56 5.69 0.97
CA THR A 198 27.21 4.89 2.14
C THR A 198 26.09 5.56 2.94
N PRO A 199 24.96 4.87 3.23
CA PRO A 199 23.86 5.48 3.96
C PRO A 199 24.33 5.93 5.34
N ALA A 200 23.96 7.16 5.72
CA ALA A 200 24.02 7.59 7.11
C ALA A 200 23.17 6.63 7.98
N PRO A 201 23.59 6.33 9.23
CA PRO A 201 22.83 5.43 10.09
C PRO A 201 21.42 5.98 10.29
N GLY A 202 20.42 5.24 9.83
CA GLY A 202 19.00 5.59 9.97
C GLY A 202 18.53 5.53 11.43
N PRO A 203 17.33 6.02 11.73
CA PRO A 203 16.76 6.00 13.08
C PRO A 203 16.70 4.55 13.60
N GLN A 204 17.33 4.31 14.75
CA GLN A 204 17.53 2.99 15.35
C GLN A 204 16.20 2.31 15.70
N SER A 205 15.66 1.51 14.78
CA SER A 205 14.58 0.57 15.06
C SER A 205 15.11 -0.65 15.84
N CYS A 206 14.40 -1.08 16.88
CA CYS A 206 14.76 -2.26 17.66
C CYS A 206 14.61 -3.54 16.81
N ALA A 207 15.71 -4.23 16.56
CA ALA A 207 15.73 -5.54 15.91
C ALA A 207 15.41 -6.68 16.90
N VAL A 208 15.92 -6.57 18.14
CA VAL A 208 15.47 -7.40 19.26
C VAL A 208 14.69 -6.50 20.22
N ARG A 209 13.53 -6.97 20.67
CA ARG A 209 12.62 -6.28 21.60
C ARG A 209 12.50 -6.98 22.96
N THR A 210 12.87 -8.26 23.01
CA THR A 210 12.74 -9.09 24.20
C THR A 210 13.94 -10.02 24.28
N ILE A 211 14.52 -10.12 25.47
CA ILE A 211 15.52 -11.12 25.82
C ILE A 211 14.84 -12.17 26.68
N LEU A 212 15.04 -13.44 26.32
CA LEU A 212 14.49 -14.56 27.08
C LEU A 212 15.53 -15.03 28.09
N LYS A 213 15.10 -15.22 29.34
CA LYS A 213 15.91 -15.81 30.40
C LYS A 213 15.29 -17.14 30.81
N ARG A 214 16.05 -18.22 30.63
CA ARG A 214 15.75 -19.52 31.23
C ARG A 214 16.56 -19.65 32.52
N THR A 215 15.90 -19.90 33.64
CA THR A 215 16.56 -20.28 34.88
C THR A 215 16.65 -21.80 34.98
N ALA A 216 17.64 -22.28 35.73
CA ALA A 216 17.69 -23.65 36.22
C ALA A 216 17.64 -23.59 37.76
N ASN A 217 18.23 -24.57 38.44
CA ASN A 217 18.41 -24.49 39.89
C ASN A 217 19.17 -23.21 40.27
N TRP A 218 18.82 -22.64 41.43
CA TRP A 218 19.41 -21.42 41.99
C TRP A 218 19.17 -20.15 41.16
N ALA A 219 17.93 -20.00 40.67
CA ALA A 219 17.50 -18.86 39.86
C ALA A 219 17.86 -17.48 40.45
N SER A 220 17.78 -17.33 41.78
CA SER A 220 17.99 -16.06 42.49
C SER A 220 19.41 -15.53 42.40
N GLU A 221 20.37 -16.39 42.03
CA GLU A 221 21.79 -16.04 41.93
C GLU A 221 22.12 -15.42 40.57
N ASN A 222 21.23 -15.62 39.60
CA ASN A 222 21.39 -15.22 38.22
C ASN A 222 21.07 -13.75 38.02
N SER A 223 21.99 -13.02 37.40
CA SER A 223 21.73 -11.67 36.90
C SER A 223 22.52 -11.40 35.63
N TRP A 224 22.03 -10.52 34.77
CA TRP A 224 22.72 -10.18 33.53
C TRP A 224 22.48 -8.73 33.12
N SER A 225 23.40 -8.20 32.30
CA SER A 225 23.27 -6.90 31.67
C SER A 225 23.76 -6.93 30.23
N VAL A 226 23.13 -6.13 29.38
CA VAL A 226 23.59 -5.88 28.00
C VAL A 226 23.93 -4.41 27.88
N ARG A 227 25.13 -4.12 27.39
CA ARG A 227 25.60 -2.77 27.07
C ARG A 227 26.03 -2.68 25.62
N GLU A 228 25.90 -1.51 25.01
CA GLU A 228 26.56 -1.20 23.75
C GLU A 228 28.07 -1.21 23.95
N THR A 229 28.80 -1.97 23.13
CA THR A 229 30.25 -2.12 23.32
C THR A 229 31.01 -0.82 23.05
N ALA A 230 30.58 -0.05 22.06
CA ALA A 230 31.26 1.19 21.66
C ALA A 230 31.04 2.34 22.65
N SER A 231 29.82 2.51 23.16
CA SER A 231 29.45 3.60 24.06
C SER A 231 29.51 3.22 25.54
N SER A 232 29.62 1.92 25.86
CA SER A 232 29.45 1.36 27.21
C SER A 232 28.10 1.69 27.85
N LYS A 233 27.13 2.17 27.07
CA LYS A 233 25.78 2.48 27.54
C LYS A 233 25.05 1.18 27.86
N GLU A 234 24.62 1.02 29.10
CA GLU A 234 23.74 -0.08 29.48
C GLU A 234 22.38 0.09 28.80
N VAL A 235 21.90 -0.99 28.19
CA VAL A 235 20.68 -1.01 27.37
C VAL A 235 19.55 -1.72 28.11
N CYS A 236 19.87 -2.85 28.73
CA CYS A 236 18.90 -3.63 29.50
C CYS A 236 19.61 -4.54 30.49
N THR A 237 18.90 -4.91 31.55
CA THR A 237 19.37 -5.78 32.62
C THR A 237 18.26 -6.73 33.02
N GLY A 238 18.62 -7.81 33.70
CA GLY A 238 17.65 -8.71 34.31
C GLY A 238 18.24 -9.39 35.55
N SER A 239 17.45 -9.45 36.61
CA SER A 239 17.86 -9.98 37.92
C SER A 239 16.64 -10.46 38.72
N SER A 240 16.87 -10.95 39.94
CA SER A 240 15.81 -11.22 40.93
C SER A 240 14.83 -12.35 40.55
N TYR A 241 15.34 -13.39 39.88
CA TYR A 241 14.52 -14.53 39.48
C TYR A 241 14.24 -15.45 40.68
N ASP A 242 12.97 -15.63 41.00
CA ASP A 242 12.49 -16.35 42.19
C ASP A 242 12.11 -17.82 41.92
N GLY A 243 12.01 -18.22 40.65
CA GLY A 243 11.62 -19.56 40.24
C GLY A 243 12.72 -20.29 39.49
N ASN A 244 13.03 -21.50 39.95
CA ASN A 244 13.87 -22.45 39.22
C ASN A 244 13.11 -23.01 38.01
N ASP A 245 13.84 -23.35 36.95
CA ASP A 245 13.29 -23.98 35.74
C ASP A 245 12.16 -23.19 35.07
N LYS A 246 12.21 -21.86 35.17
CA LYS A 246 11.23 -20.94 34.60
C LYS A 246 11.81 -20.14 33.44
N ASP A 247 10.91 -19.73 32.55
CA ASP A 247 11.20 -18.81 31.46
C ASP A 247 10.66 -17.42 31.81
N TYR A 248 11.51 -16.42 31.67
CA TYR A 248 11.22 -15.01 31.86
C TYR A 248 11.49 -14.24 30.56
N SER A 249 10.76 -13.15 30.37
CA SER A 249 10.84 -12.30 29.18
C SER A 249 11.13 -10.88 29.61
N GLU A 250 12.35 -10.41 29.33
CA GLU A 250 12.79 -9.07 29.72
C GLU A 250 12.74 -8.13 28.50
N PRO A 251 12.08 -6.96 28.60
CA PRO A 251 12.03 -6.00 27.51
C PRO A 251 13.43 -5.42 27.25
N CYS A 252 13.90 -5.46 26.01
CA CYS A 252 15.19 -4.93 25.63
C CYS A 252 15.22 -4.52 24.16
N CYS A 253 15.58 -3.28 23.87
CA CYS A 253 15.71 -2.77 22.51
C CYS A 253 17.17 -2.83 22.04
N LEU A 254 17.50 -3.80 21.18
CA LEU A 254 18.81 -3.87 20.54
C LEU A 254 18.67 -3.58 19.05
N SER A 255 19.53 -2.72 18.52
CA SER A 255 19.54 -2.29 17.12
C SER A 255 20.40 -3.21 16.25
N GLU A 256 19.99 -3.42 15.01
CA GLU A 256 20.81 -4.09 13.99
C GLU A 256 22.11 -3.33 13.70
N GLY A 257 23.16 -4.08 13.36
CA GLY A 257 24.47 -3.51 13.03
C GLY A 257 25.25 -2.93 14.22
N VAL A 258 24.67 -2.91 15.42
CA VAL A 258 25.34 -2.49 16.65
C VAL A 258 25.97 -3.69 17.35
N GLN A 259 27.19 -3.49 17.86
CA GLN A 259 27.88 -4.47 18.70
C GLN A 259 27.52 -4.26 20.17
N TYR A 260 27.14 -5.36 20.82
CA TYR A 260 26.74 -5.41 22.21
C TYR A 260 27.65 -6.35 23.00
N THR A 261 27.78 -6.05 24.28
CA THR A 261 28.40 -6.92 25.27
C THR A 261 27.32 -7.38 26.25
N LEU A 262 27.05 -8.68 26.27
CA LEU A 262 26.29 -9.34 27.32
C LEU A 262 27.23 -9.70 28.46
N LYS A 263 26.88 -9.35 29.67
CA LYS A 263 27.53 -9.77 30.90
C LYS A 263 26.56 -10.64 31.70
N CYS A 264 26.92 -11.88 31.91
CA CYS A 264 26.22 -12.80 32.80
C CYS A 264 26.94 -12.83 34.14
N MET A 265 26.16 -12.84 35.22
CA MET A 265 26.65 -12.79 36.59
C MET A 265 25.92 -13.87 37.39
N ASP A 266 26.71 -14.54 38.21
CA ASP A 266 26.30 -15.57 39.12
C ASP A 266 26.94 -15.28 40.49
N SER A 267 26.11 -15.23 41.53
CA SER A 267 26.55 -14.72 42.83
C SER A 267 27.44 -15.71 43.59
N TYR A 268 27.36 -17.00 43.27
CA TYR A 268 28.12 -18.07 43.93
C TYR A 268 29.29 -18.60 43.11
N GLY A 269 29.34 -18.31 41.81
CA GLY A 269 30.48 -18.56 40.95
C GLY A 269 30.53 -19.95 40.32
N ASP A 270 29.48 -20.74 40.45
CA ASP A 270 29.39 -22.07 39.86
C ASP A 270 28.59 -22.09 38.54
N GLY A 271 28.06 -20.93 38.15
CA GLY A 271 27.37 -20.70 36.89
C GLY A 271 25.88 -20.99 36.98
N TRP A 272 25.18 -20.99 35.84
CA TRP A 272 23.71 -21.03 35.84
C TRP A 272 23.10 -22.44 35.73
N HIS A 273 23.90 -23.49 35.87
CA HIS A 273 23.43 -24.90 35.92
C HIS A 273 22.51 -25.32 34.75
N GLY A 274 22.79 -24.83 33.53
CA GLY A 274 21.97 -25.07 32.33
C GLY A 274 20.95 -23.97 32.03
N GLY A 275 20.77 -23.01 32.93
CA GLY A 275 20.06 -21.76 32.66
C GLY A 275 20.83 -20.89 31.66
N TYR A 276 20.14 -20.09 30.88
CA TYR A 276 20.74 -19.29 29.81
C TYR A 276 19.98 -17.99 29.57
N VAL A 277 20.67 -17.04 28.93
CA VAL A 277 20.05 -15.87 28.30
C VAL A 277 20.01 -16.12 26.80
N LYS A 278 18.85 -15.95 26.17
CA LYS A 278 18.67 -16.10 24.73
C LYS A 278 18.35 -14.74 24.12
N ILE A 279 19.23 -14.32 23.21
CA ILE A 279 19.11 -13.07 22.47
C ILE A 279 18.93 -13.44 20.99
N SER A 280 17.79 -13.06 20.41
CA SER A 280 17.37 -13.53 19.09
C SER A 280 17.34 -15.08 19.04
N SER A 281 18.10 -15.72 18.16
CA SER A 281 18.20 -17.17 18.04
C SER A 281 19.26 -17.81 18.93
N THR A 282 20.17 -17.02 19.54
CA THR A 282 21.40 -17.54 20.16
C THR A 282 21.26 -17.59 21.68
N LYS A 283 21.64 -18.73 22.26
CA LYS A 283 21.75 -18.92 23.72
C LYS A 283 23.15 -18.56 24.19
N TYR A 284 23.22 -17.92 25.35
CA TYR A 284 24.43 -17.49 26.02
C TYR A 284 24.43 -17.95 27.47
N CYS A 285 25.63 -18.16 28.01
CA CYS A 285 25.85 -18.46 29.43
C CYS A 285 25.19 -19.77 29.89
N GLU A 286 24.90 -20.68 28.96
CA GLU A 286 24.24 -21.98 29.22
C GLU A 286 25.11 -22.95 30.02
N THR A 287 26.44 -22.86 29.86
CA THR A 287 27.39 -23.83 30.42
C THR A 287 28.61 -23.15 31.05
N GLY A 288 29.21 -23.85 32.01
CA GLY A 288 30.47 -23.47 32.65
C GLY A 288 30.30 -23.06 34.11
N SER A 289 31.44 -22.91 34.80
CA SER A 289 31.52 -22.45 36.19
C SER A 289 32.25 -21.12 36.25
N TRP A 290 31.52 -20.07 36.55
CA TRP A 290 31.99 -18.69 36.52
C TRP A 290 31.09 -17.84 37.42
N GLY A 291 31.66 -16.83 38.08
CA GLY A 291 30.87 -15.79 38.78
C GLY A 291 30.49 -14.65 37.85
N GLN A 292 31.29 -14.39 36.81
CA GLN A 292 30.95 -13.45 35.75
C GLN A 292 31.51 -13.96 34.42
N GLN A 293 30.75 -13.79 33.35
CA GLN A 293 31.17 -14.12 31.99
C GLN A 293 30.65 -13.05 31.02
N GLU A 294 31.50 -12.61 30.09
CA GLU A 294 31.12 -11.67 29.04
C GLU A 294 31.10 -12.34 27.67
N HIS A 295 30.15 -11.94 26.84
CA HIS A 295 30.00 -12.34 25.43
C HIS A 295 29.80 -11.09 24.59
N THR A 296 30.53 -10.97 23.49
CA THR A 296 30.33 -9.92 22.49
C THR A 296 29.59 -10.49 21.30
N PHE A 297 28.60 -9.74 20.80
CA PHE A 297 27.84 -10.13 19.62
C PHE A 297 27.39 -8.89 18.84
N THR A 298 27.17 -9.08 17.54
CA THR A 298 26.61 -8.05 16.67
C THR A 298 25.31 -8.60 16.09
N LEU A 299 24.24 -7.81 16.13
CA LEU A 299 22.99 -8.20 15.47
C LEU A 299 23.17 -8.07 13.97
N ALA A 300 23.26 -9.21 13.28
CA ALA A 300 23.32 -9.23 11.83
C ALA A 300 22.01 -8.69 11.26
N PRO A 301 22.06 -7.85 10.20
CA PRO A 301 20.86 -7.53 9.44
C PRO A 301 20.25 -8.84 8.91
N PRO A 302 18.91 -8.92 8.77
CA PRO A 302 18.28 -10.09 8.19
C PRO A 302 18.93 -10.36 6.83
N PRO A 303 19.17 -11.65 6.48
CA PRO A 303 19.68 -11.97 5.15
C PRO A 303 18.78 -11.29 4.12
N PRO A 304 19.34 -10.68 3.06
CA PRO A 304 18.54 -10.00 2.06
C PRO A 304 17.47 -10.97 1.57
N THR A 305 16.20 -10.64 1.80
CA THR A 305 15.09 -11.42 1.28
C THR A 305 15.37 -11.59 -0.21
N ALA A 306 15.53 -12.83 -0.67
CA ALA A 306 15.79 -13.09 -2.07
C ALA A 306 14.76 -12.29 -2.88
N ALA A 307 15.23 -11.46 -3.81
CA ALA A 307 14.34 -10.67 -4.65
C ALA A 307 13.26 -11.62 -5.19
N PRO A 308 11.98 -11.23 -5.13
CA PRO A 308 10.91 -12.09 -5.61
C PRO A 308 11.29 -12.57 -7.00
N THR A 309 11.30 -13.89 -7.21
CA THR A 309 11.54 -14.45 -8.53
C THR A 309 10.59 -13.72 -9.48
N PRO A 310 11.09 -13.04 -10.54
CA PRO A 310 10.22 -12.30 -11.42
C PRO A 310 9.15 -13.25 -11.90
N VAL A 311 7.89 -12.90 -11.60
CA VAL A 311 6.74 -13.64 -12.12
C VAL A 311 6.96 -13.72 -13.64
N PRO A 312 6.94 -14.92 -14.24
CA PRO A 312 7.09 -15.05 -15.69
C PRO A 312 6.12 -14.08 -16.35
N ALA A 313 6.63 -13.22 -17.22
CA ALA A 313 5.79 -12.31 -17.97
C ALA A 313 4.67 -13.14 -18.62
N PRO A 314 3.39 -12.78 -18.45
CA PRO A 314 2.31 -13.51 -19.09
C PRO A 314 2.62 -13.59 -20.59
N ALA A 315 2.51 -14.79 -21.15
CA ALA A 315 2.70 -14.98 -22.58
C ALA A 315 1.84 -13.95 -23.33
N PRO A 316 2.36 -13.32 -24.40
CA PRO A 316 1.62 -12.32 -25.13
C PRO A 316 0.27 -12.91 -25.52
N THR A 317 -0.81 -12.26 -25.11
CA THR A 317 -2.16 -12.61 -25.52
C THR A 317 -2.17 -12.69 -27.04
N PRO A 318 -2.56 -13.83 -27.65
CA PRO A 318 -2.64 -13.93 -29.09
C PRO A 318 -3.47 -12.78 -29.63
N ALA A 319 -3.00 -12.15 -30.71
CA ALA A 319 -3.77 -11.11 -31.38
C ALA A 319 -5.19 -11.64 -31.64
N PRO A 320 -6.24 -10.84 -31.38
CA PRO A 320 -7.61 -11.28 -31.57
C PRO A 320 -7.75 -11.81 -33.00
N THR A 321 -8.24 -13.04 -33.13
CA THR A 321 -8.58 -13.62 -34.43
C THR A 321 -9.55 -12.63 -35.10
N PRO A 322 -9.26 -12.17 -36.33
CA PRO A 322 -10.16 -11.28 -37.04
C PRO A 322 -11.56 -11.88 -37.04
N ALA A 323 -12.56 -11.06 -36.71
CA ALA A 323 -13.95 -11.50 -36.79
C ALA A 323 -14.20 -12.06 -38.20
N PRO A 324 -14.87 -13.22 -38.33
CA PRO A 324 -15.16 -13.79 -39.62
C PRO A 324 -15.85 -12.74 -40.48
N THR A 325 -15.35 -12.54 -41.69
CA THR A 325 -15.95 -11.63 -42.67
C THR A 325 -17.43 -12.01 -42.80
N PRO A 326 -18.37 -11.07 -42.60
CA PRO A 326 -19.79 -11.39 -42.73
C PRO A 326 -20.02 -12.02 -44.10
N MET A 327 -20.70 -13.16 -44.10
CA MET A 327 -21.09 -13.83 -45.34
C MET A 327 -21.84 -12.81 -46.21
N PRO A 328 -21.52 -12.70 -47.51
CA PRO A 328 -22.18 -11.73 -48.37
C PRO A 328 -23.69 -11.91 -48.28
N THR A 329 -24.38 -10.82 -47.96
CA THR A 329 -25.85 -10.77 -47.94
C THR A 329 -26.35 -11.29 -49.29
N PRO A 330 -27.23 -12.32 -49.32
CA PRO A 330 -27.81 -12.80 -50.55
C PRO A 330 -28.45 -11.64 -51.31
N ALA A 331 -28.16 -11.54 -52.62
CA ALA A 331 -28.79 -10.55 -53.47
C ALA A 331 -30.33 -10.70 -53.36
N PRO A 332 -31.08 -9.58 -53.31
CA PRO A 332 -32.53 -9.65 -53.25
C PRO A 332 -33.07 -10.48 -54.42
N PRO A 333 -34.11 -11.30 -54.21
CA PRO A 333 -34.70 -12.09 -55.28
C PRO A 333 -35.17 -11.16 -56.39
N THR A 334 -34.86 -11.54 -57.62
CA THR A 334 -35.32 -10.84 -58.82
C THR A 334 -36.86 -10.79 -58.79
N PRO A 335 -37.50 -9.63 -59.00
CA PRO A 335 -38.96 -9.56 -59.01
C PRO A 335 -39.52 -10.53 -60.06
N SER A 336 -40.51 -11.32 -59.65
CA SER A 336 -41.24 -12.24 -60.53
C SER A 336 -41.78 -11.47 -61.74
N PRO A 337 -41.74 -12.04 -62.96
CA PRO A 337 -42.23 -11.37 -64.16
C PRO A 337 -43.70 -10.95 -63.97
N THR A 338 -43.98 -9.71 -64.35
CA THR A 338 -45.33 -9.13 -64.36
C THR A 338 -46.26 -10.03 -65.18
N PRO A 339 -47.42 -10.44 -64.65
CA PRO A 339 -48.37 -11.23 -65.44
C PRO A 339 -48.80 -10.45 -66.68
N MET A 340 -48.83 -11.15 -67.82
CA MET A 340 -49.26 -10.62 -69.11
C MET A 340 -50.70 -10.09 -69.01
N PRO A 341 -51.02 -8.91 -69.58
CA PRO A 341 -52.36 -8.34 -69.47
C PRO A 341 -53.41 -9.30 -70.05
N THR A 342 -54.45 -9.57 -69.26
CA THR A 342 -55.63 -10.33 -69.66
C THR A 342 -56.29 -9.65 -70.87
N PRO A 343 -56.57 -10.37 -71.98
CA PRO A 343 -57.24 -9.77 -73.13
C PRO A 343 -58.64 -9.27 -72.75
N SER A 344 -58.97 -8.07 -73.25
CA SER A 344 -60.27 -7.41 -73.04
C SER A 344 -61.44 -8.27 -73.58
N PRO A 345 -62.57 -8.37 -72.86
CA PRO A 345 -63.70 -9.19 -73.27
C PRO A 345 -64.29 -8.74 -74.61
N THR A 346 -64.51 -9.72 -75.50
CA THR A 346 -65.20 -9.54 -76.79
C THR A 346 -66.64 -9.04 -76.56
N PRO A 347 -67.08 -7.94 -77.19
CA PRO A 347 -68.45 -7.46 -77.07
C PRO A 347 -69.46 -8.49 -77.60
N ALA A 348 -70.54 -8.70 -76.85
CA ALA A 348 -71.66 -9.55 -77.27
C ALA A 348 -72.42 -8.93 -78.47
N PRO A 349 -72.93 -9.73 -79.41
CA PRO A 349 -73.59 -9.24 -80.62
C PRO A 349 -74.87 -8.47 -80.31
N THR A 350 -75.04 -7.35 -81.00
CA THR A 350 -76.18 -6.42 -80.95
C THR A 350 -77.49 -7.12 -81.35
N PRO A 351 -78.55 -7.09 -80.51
CA PRO A 351 -79.89 -7.55 -80.91
C PRO A 351 -80.49 -6.67 -82.01
N ALA A 352 -81.16 -7.30 -82.99
CA ALA A 352 -81.86 -6.63 -84.07
C ALA A 352 -83.05 -5.77 -83.57
N PRO A 353 -83.36 -4.64 -84.23
CA PRO A 353 -84.40 -3.72 -83.78
C PRO A 353 -85.81 -4.32 -83.90
N THR A 354 -86.56 -4.29 -82.79
CA THR A 354 -87.99 -4.64 -82.76
C THR A 354 -88.83 -3.50 -83.37
N PRO A 355 -89.79 -3.78 -84.28
CA PRO A 355 -90.63 -2.76 -84.91
C PRO A 355 -91.57 -2.02 -83.95
N ALA A 356 -91.89 -0.78 -84.32
CA ALA A 356 -92.66 0.21 -83.56
C ALA A 356 -94.14 -0.18 -83.33
N PRO A 357 -94.70 0.05 -82.12
CA PRO A 357 -96.15 0.09 -81.92
C PRO A 357 -96.72 1.49 -82.22
N THR A 358 -97.82 1.48 -82.97
CA THR A 358 -98.66 2.59 -83.45
C THR A 358 -99.36 3.34 -82.30
N PRO A 359 -99.51 4.69 -82.37
CA PRO A 359 -100.11 5.48 -81.29
C PRO A 359 -101.65 5.46 -81.36
N VAL A 360 -102.32 5.49 -80.20
CA VAL A 360 -103.77 5.74 -80.10
C VAL A 360 -104.05 6.65 -78.89
N PRO A 361 -105.01 7.60 -79.01
CA PRO A 361 -104.90 8.93 -78.42
C PRO A 361 -105.68 9.13 -77.11
N THR A 362 -105.33 10.25 -76.47
CA THR A 362 -105.97 10.93 -75.35
C THR A 362 -107.43 11.32 -75.60
N PRO A 363 -108.29 11.19 -74.59
CA PRO A 363 -109.44 12.09 -74.37
C PRO A 363 -109.41 12.71 -72.97
N ALA A 364 -110.00 13.85 -72.66
CA ALA A 364 -110.51 15.03 -73.35
C ALA A 364 -110.69 16.08 -72.24
#